data_AF-A0A482VPA9-F1
#
_entry.id   AF-A0A482VPA9-F1
#
_cell.length_a   1.000
_cell.length_b   1.000
_cell.length_c   1.000
_cell.angle_alpha   90.00
_cell.angle_beta   90.00
_cell.angle_gamma   90.00
#
_symmetry.space_group_name_H-M   'P 1'
#
loop_
_entity.id
_entity.type
_entity.pdbx_description
1 polymer ?
#
loop_
_entity_poly.entity_id
_entity_poly.type
_entity_poly.pdbx_seq_one_letter_code
_entity_poly.pdbx_strand_id
1 'polypeptide(L)' 'MSGPEESLTPQGIKEAAKKATLIVALTLGISGALRREELSKMKPGDIEFRNDVVVVTIPETKTGIPSYLLSLIH' A
#
# COMPACT_ATOMS: atom_id res chain seq x y z
N MET A 1 -0.14 38.99 9.93
CA MET A 1 -1.19 38.09 10.45
C MET A 1 -0.79 36.68 10.08
N SER A 2 -0.27 35.92 11.04
CA SER A 2 0.03 34.50 10.87
C SER A 2 -1.31 33.77 10.74
N GLY A 3 -1.52 33.03 9.64
CA GLY A 3 -2.75 32.24 9.45
C GLY A 3 -2.92 31.22 10.58
N PRO A 4 -4.14 30.73 10.82
CA PRO A 4 -4.35 29.68 11.81
C PRO A 4 -3.51 28.47 11.41
N GLU A 5 -2.57 28.05 12.27
CA GLU A 5 -1.95 26.75 12.14
C GLU A 5 -3.06 25.71 12.32
N GLU A 6 -3.54 25.17 11.20
CA GLU A 6 -4.51 24.10 11.19
C GLU A 6 -3.83 22.85 11.75
N SER A 7 -3.85 22.73 13.08
CA SER A 7 -3.26 21.58 13.77
C SER A 7 -3.97 20.30 13.31
N LEU A 8 -3.21 19.37 12.74
CA LEU A 8 -3.71 18.08 12.28
C LEU A 8 -4.22 17.28 13.49
N THR A 9 -5.54 17.22 13.65
CA THR A 9 -6.14 16.43 14.71
C THR A 9 -5.82 14.94 14.50
N PRO A 10 -5.71 14.13 15.57
CA PRO A 10 -5.52 12.68 15.44
C PRO A 10 -6.60 11.99 14.59
N GLN A 11 -7.81 12.56 14.52
CA GLN A 11 -8.89 12.10 13.66
C GLN A 11 -8.60 12.39 12.18
N GLY A 12 -8.11 13.58 11.86
CA GLY A 12 -7.70 13.95 10.50
C GLY A 12 -6.60 13.06 9.95
N ILE A 13 -5.61 12.71 10.77
CA ILE A 13 -4.52 11.80 10.40
C ILE A 13 -5.06 10.39 10.08
N LYS A 14 -5.97 9.86 10.92
CA LYS A 14 -6.59 8.55 10.68
C LYS A 14 -7.39 8.50 9.38
N GLU A 15 -8.15 9.55 9.09
CA GLU A 15 -8.96 9.61 7.87
C GLU A 15 -8.08 9.74 6.61
N ALA A 16 -7.03 10.56 6.67
CA ALA A 16 -6.05 10.66 5.59
C ALA A 16 -5.33 9.32 5.34
N ALA A 17 -4.89 8.64 6.41
CA ALA A 17 -4.26 7.32 6.32
C ALA A 17 -5.21 6.29 5.71
N LYS A 18 -6.49 6.28 6.10
CA LYS A 18 -7.50 5.37 5.53
C LYS A 18 -7.69 5.57 4.03
N LYS A 19 -7.71 6.83 3.57
CA LYS A 19 -7.78 7.17 2.14
C LYS A 19 -6.53 6.71 1.39
N ALA A 20 -5.35 6.96 1.95
CA ALA A 20 -4.08 6.51 1.37
C ALA A 20 -4.02 4.98 1.24
N THR A 21 -4.43 4.25 2.29
CA THR A 21 -4.49 2.78 2.27
C THR A 21 -5.41 2.26 1.16
N LEU A 22 -6.56 2.91 0.94
CA LEU A 22 -7.49 2.52 -0.12
C LEU A 22 -6.87 2.70 -1.51
N ILE A 23 -6.23 3.84 -1.77
CA ILE A 23 -5.58 4.13 -3.05
C ILE A 23 -4.47 3.11 -3.33
N VAL A 24 -3.62 2.85 -2.33
CA VAL A 24 -2.52 1.87 -2.46
C VAL A 24 -3.05 0.46 -2.72
N ALA A 25 -4.07 0.02 -1.98
CA ALA A 25 -4.65 -1.30 -2.17
C ALA A 25 -5.27 -1.49 -3.57
N LEU A 26 -5.91 -0.44 -4.11
CA LEU A 26 -6.47 -0.47 -5.46
C LEU A 26 -5.38 -0.54 -6.52
N THR A 27 -4.33 0.29 -6.40
CA THR A 27 -3.21 0.27 -7.35
C THR A 27 -2.52 -1.09 -7.36
N LEU A 28 -2.18 -1.64 -6.19
CA LEU A 28 -1.54 -2.96 -6.09
C LEU A 28 -2.46 -4.09 -6.59
N GLY A 29 -3.76 -4.02 -6.27
CA GLY A 29 -4.75 -4.97 -6.74
C GLY A 29 -4.85 -5.00 -8.27
N ILE A 30 -4.88 -3.84 -8.91
CA ILE A 30 -4.97 -3.72 -10.38
C ILE A 30 -3.64 -4.10 -11.03
N SER A 31 -2.53 -3.50 -10.60
CA SER A 31 -1.21 -3.73 -11.19
C SER A 31 -0.73 -5.18 -11.03
N GLY A 32 -1.10 -5.84 -9.93
CA GLY A 32 -0.67 -7.20 -9.64
C GLY A 32 -1.72 -8.29 -9.78
N ALA A 33 -2.92 -7.94 -10.25
CA ALA A 33 -4.07 -8.85 -10.27
C ALA A 33 -4.29 -9.55 -8.91
N LEU A 34 -4.04 -8.82 -7.81
CA LEU A 34 -4.08 -9.37 -6.46
C LEU A 34 -5.51 -9.51 -5.99
N ARG A 35 -5.76 -10.61 -5.26
CA ARG A 35 -7.04 -10.83 -4.60
C ARG A 35 -7.10 -10.03 -3.30
N ARG A 36 -8.32 -9.81 -2.83
CA ARG A 36 -8.57 -9.14 -1.55
C ARG A 36 -7.86 -9.84 -0.39
N GLU A 37 -7.85 -11.17 -0.39
CA GLU A 37 -7.25 -11.97 0.66
C GLU A 37 -5.73 -11.77 0.72
N GLU A 38 -5.08 -11.69 -0.44
CA GLU A 38 -3.64 -11.45 -0.58
C GLU A 38 -3.28 -10.04 -0.09
N LEU A 39 -4.05 -9.03 -0.51
CA LEU A 39 -3.88 -7.64 -0.04
C LEU A 39 -4.09 -7.51 1.48
N SER A 40 -5.05 -8.23 2.04
CA SER A 40 -5.38 -8.17 3.47
C SER A 40 -4.35 -8.80 4.39
N LYS A 41 -3.54 -9.72 3.85
CA LYS A 41 -2.47 -10.44 4.59
C LYS A 41 -1.10 -9.78 4.44
N MET A 42 -0.97 -8.86 3.49
CA MET A 42 0.26 -8.12 3.21
C MET A 42 0.65 -7.26 4.41
N LYS A 43 1.92 -7.35 4.79
CA LYS A 43 2.53 -6.60 5.89
C LYS A 43 3.48 -5.54 5.35
N PRO A 44 3.79 -4.49 6.11
CA PRO A 44 4.76 -3.48 5.69
C PRO A 44 6.13 -4.07 5.30
N GLY A 45 6.55 -5.16 5.94
CA GLY A 45 7.81 -5.86 5.62
C GLY A 45 7.81 -6.61 4.29
N ASP A 46 6.65 -6.80 3.66
CA ASP A 46 6.54 -7.45 2.35
C ASP A 46 6.75 -6.45 1.19
N ILE A 47 6.92 -5.17 1.50
CA ILE A 47 7.09 -4.08 0.52
C ILE A 47 8.53 -3.59 0.59
N GLU A 48 9.26 -3.71 -0.52
CA GLU A 48 10.61 -3.21 -0.69
C GLU A 48 10.64 -2.12 -1.76
N PHE A 49 11.31 -1.01 -1.46
CA PHE A 49 11.57 0.07 -2.41
C PHE A 49 12.99 -0.09 -2.94
N ARG A 50 13.15 -0.30 -4.25
CA ARG A 50 14.43 -0.47 -4.93
C ARG A 50 14.53 0.51 -6.11
N ASN A 51 15.26 1.60 -5.91
CA ASN A 51 15.38 2.70 -6.88
C ASN A 51 13.98 3.21 -7.30
N ASP A 52 13.63 3.08 -8.58
CA ASP A 52 12.36 3.51 -9.17
C ASP A 52 11.29 2.40 -9.19
N VAL A 53 11.53 1.31 -8.45
CA VAL A 53 10.66 0.14 -8.45
C VAL A 53 10.23 -0.23 -7.03
N VAL A 54 8.94 -0.50 -6.87
CA VAL A 54 8.40 -1.11 -5.66
C VAL A 54 8.24 -2.60 -5.91
N VAL A 55 8.97 -3.39 -5.13
CA VAL A 55 8.86 -4.85 -5.09
C VAL A 55 7.92 -5.22 -3.97
N VAL A 56 6.84 -5.91 -4.29
CA VAL A 56 5.89 -6.40 -3.30
C VAL A 56 5.91 -7.92 -3.32
N THR A 57 6.23 -8.51 -2.17
CA THR A 57 6.14 -9.96 -1.94
C THR A 57 4.70 -10.28 -1.54
N ILE A 58 4.09 -11.30 -2.15
CA ILE A 58 2.72 -11.70 -1.83
C ILE A 58 2.78 -12.86 -0.83
N PRO A 59 2.53 -12.62 0.47
CA PRO A 59 2.53 -13.69 1.45
C PRO A 59 1.27 -14.57 1.26
N GLU A 60 1.48 -15.86 1.03
CA GLU A 60 0.43 -16.89 0.93
C GLU A 60 -0.55 -16.73 -0.25
N THR A 61 -0.11 -17.13 -1.44
CA THR A 61 -1.03 -17.38 -2.56
C THR A 61 -1.84 -18.67 -2.31
N LYS A 62 -2.99 -18.82 -2.97
CA LYS A 62 -3.83 -20.06 -2.86
C LYS A 62 -3.06 -21.35 -3.16
N THR A 63 -1.95 -21.27 -3.88
CA THR A 63 -1.13 -22.43 -4.29
C THR A 63 0.06 -22.69 -3.38
N GLY A 64 0.30 -21.85 -2.36
CA GLY A 64 1.48 -21.94 -1.48
C GLY A 64 2.79 -21.50 -2.15
N ILE A 65 2.72 -20.93 -3.36
CA ILE A 65 3.89 -20.46 -4.11
C ILE A 65 3.94 -18.94 -3.97
N PRO A 66 4.99 -18.36 -3.35
CA PRO A 66 5.16 -16.91 -3.29
C PRO A 66 5.16 -16.33 -4.70
N SER A 67 4.35 -15.30 -4.94
CA SER A 67 4.37 -14.53 -6.18
C SER A 67 4.92 -13.14 -5.89
N TYR A 68 5.62 -12.55 -6.85
CA TYR A 68 6.28 -11.26 -6.72
C TYR A 68 5.66 -10.26 -7.69
N LEU A 69 5.36 -9.07 -7.20
CA LEU A 69 4.97 -7.94 -8.03
C LEU A 69 6.13 -6.94 -8.11
N LEU A 70 6.48 -6.53 -9.32
CA LEU A 70 7.31 -5.34 -9.57
C LEU A 70 6.41 -4.24 -10.12
N SER A 71 6.18 -3.19 -9.32
CA SER A 71 5.51 -1.97 -9.78
C SER A 71 6.58 -0.92 -10.07
N LEU A 72 6.73 -0.54 -11.34
CA LEU A 72 7.54 0.60 -11.77
C LEU A 72 6.76 1.88 -11.45
N ILE A 73 7.30 2.71 -10.56
CA ILE A 73 6.80 4.06 -10.36
C ILE A 73 7.55 4.93 -11.38
N HIS A 74 6.82 5.47 -12.38
CA HIS A 74 7.35 6.47 -13.32
C HIS A 74 7.16 7.88 -12.77
#